data_AF-A0A3N0AEQ1-F1
#
_entry.id   AF-A0A3N0AEQ1-F1
#
_cell.length_a   1.000
_cell.length_b   1.000
_cell.length_c   1.000
_cell.angle_alpha   90.00
_cell.angle_beta   90.00
_cell.angle_gamma   90.00
#
_symmetry.space_group_name_H-M   'P 1'
#
loop_
_entity.id
_entity.type
_entity.pdbx_description
1 polymer ?
#
loop_
_entity_poly.entity_id
_entity_poly.type
_entity_poly.pdbx_seq_one_letter_code
_entity_poly.pdbx_strand_id
1 'polypeptide(L)'
;MCTNGINTAQFEQMIDQIDDHVKLERRWAHNLGHQAEDAGYATVGAKLHEAMAQLDAVRALLDDAKEALEDDARDASGVTVELV
;
A
#
# COMPACT_ATOMS: atom_id res chain seq x y z
N MET A 1 -2.61 4.41 -23.69
CA MET A 1 -2.57 2.94 -23.90
C MET A 1 -3.97 2.49 -24.27
N CYS A 2 -4.07 1.61 -25.26
CA CYS A 2 -5.32 1.26 -25.94
C CYS A 2 -6.36 0.61 -25.01
N THR A 3 -7.63 0.88 -25.31
CA THR A 3 -8.89 0.61 -24.60
C THR A 3 -9.27 -0.86 -24.40
N ASN A 4 -8.30 -1.75 -24.16
CA ASN A 4 -8.56 -3.09 -23.65
C ASN A 4 -8.57 -2.98 -22.13
N GLY A 5 -9.64 -3.44 -21.48
CA GLY A 5 -9.83 -3.31 -20.03
C GLY A 5 -8.60 -3.67 -19.19
N ILE A 6 -8.56 -3.16 -17.96
CA ILE A 6 -7.45 -3.41 -17.03
C ILE A 6 -7.41 -4.91 -16.71
N ASN A 7 -6.23 -5.53 -16.85
CA ASN A 7 -5.99 -6.85 -16.29
C ASN A 7 -5.88 -6.71 -14.77
N THR A 8 -6.96 -7.03 -14.06
CA THR A 8 -7.06 -6.85 -12.60
C THR A 8 -6.05 -7.69 -11.84
N ALA A 9 -5.77 -8.92 -12.27
CA ALA A 9 -4.75 -9.77 -11.65
C ALA A 9 -3.34 -9.16 -11.78
N GLN A 10 -3.02 -8.57 -12.94
CA GLN A 10 -1.76 -7.85 -13.12
C GLN A 10 -1.72 -6.58 -12.28
N PHE A 11 -2.84 -5.85 -12.19
CA PHE A 11 -2.93 -4.60 -11.44
C PHE A 11 -2.79 -4.84 -9.94
N GLU A 12 -3.46 -5.85 -9.40
CA GLU A 12 -3.31 -6.31 -8.02
C GLU A 12 -1.86 -6.69 -7.71
N GLN A 13 -1.20 -7.45 -8.60
CA GLN A 13 0.21 -7.80 -8.44
C GLN A 13 1.13 -6.55 -8.40
N MET A 14 0.81 -5.50 -9.15
CA MET A 14 1.56 -4.24 -9.07
C MET A 14 1.32 -3.53 -7.73
N ILE A 15 0.11 -3.59 -7.16
CA ILE A 15 -0.18 -3.06 -5.82
C ILE A 15 0.61 -3.84 -4.76
N ASP A 16 0.66 -5.17 -4.85
CA ASP A 16 1.47 -6.01 -3.95
C ASP A 16 2.97 -5.65 -4.02
N GLN A 17 3.48 -5.40 -5.22
CA GLN A 17 4.86 -4.94 -5.39
C GLN A 17 5.11 -3.61 -4.67
N ILE A 18 4.16 -2.67 -4.73
CA ILE A 18 4.25 -1.42 -3.98
C ILE A 18 4.24 -1.69 -2.47
N ASP A 19 3.36 -2.56 -1.95
CA ASP A 19 3.33 -2.91 -0.52
C ASP A 19 4.66 -3.51 -0.06
N ASP A 20 5.26 -4.41 -0.85
CA ASP A 20 6.54 -5.03 -0.53
C ASP A 20 7.67 -3.99 -0.41
N HIS A 21 7.69 -2.98 -1.28
CA HIS A 21 8.63 -1.87 -1.17
C HIS A 21 8.35 -0.99 0.05
N VAL A 22 7.08 -0.63 0.31
CA VAL A 22 6.69 0.16 1.49
C VAL A 22 7.06 -0.55 2.79
N LYS A 23 6.88 -1.88 2.85
CA LYS A 23 7.28 -2.73 3.97
C LYS A 23 8.78 -2.71 4.22
N LEU A 24 9.60 -2.67 3.16
CA LEU A 24 11.05 -2.51 3.29
C LEU A 24 11.40 -1.15 3.89
N GLU A 25 10.83 -0.07 3.37
CA GLU A 25 11.08 1.29 3.86
C GLU A 25 10.61 1.46 5.31
N ARG A 26 9.45 0.87 5.67
CA ARG A 26 8.94 0.85 7.04
C ARG A 26 9.95 0.23 8.01
N ARG A 27 10.54 -0.90 7.63
CA ARG A 27 11.57 -1.58 8.44
C ARG A 27 12.84 -0.73 8.55
N TRP A 28 13.25 -0.06 7.49
CA TRP A 28 14.42 0.81 7.52
C TRP A 28 14.19 2.06 8.37
N ALA A 29 13.03 2.71 8.27
CA ALA A 29 12.65 3.83 9.13
C ALA A 29 12.69 3.44 10.60
N HIS A 30 12.16 2.27 10.97
CA HIS A 30 12.21 1.75 12.34
C HIS A 30 13.65 1.51 12.83
N ASN A 31 14.44 0.75 12.06
CA ASN A 31 15.81 0.42 12.45
C ASN A 31 16.71 1.66 12.55
N LEU A 32 16.53 2.63 11.66
CA LEU A 32 17.27 3.89 11.69
C LEU A 32 16.77 4.79 12.82
N GLY A 33 15.49 4.73 13.17
CA GLY A 33 14.89 5.39 14.33
C GLY A 33 15.60 4.96 15.63
N HIS A 34 15.71 3.65 15.86
CA HIS A 34 16.48 3.12 16.98
C HIS A 34 17.95 3.56 16.97
N GLN A 35 18.63 3.50 15.82
CA GLN A 35 20.03 3.97 15.72
C GLN A 35 20.17 5.45 16.06
N ALA A 36 19.22 6.29 15.65
CA ALA A 36 19.22 7.71 15.97
C ALA A 36 19.02 7.97 17.47
N GLU A 37 18.10 7.25 18.11
CA GLU A 37 17.84 7.35 19.55
C GLU A 37 19.04 6.88 20.37
N ASP A 38 19.65 5.74 20.02
CA ASP A 38 20.85 5.21 20.66
C ASP A 38 22.04 6.18 20.58
N ALA A 39 22.12 6.96 19.50
CA ALA A 39 23.14 8.00 19.30
C ALA A 39 22.78 9.37 19.93
N GLY A 40 21.64 9.48 20.62
CA GLY A 40 21.19 10.70 21.30
C GLY A 40 20.45 11.71 20.40
N TYR A 41 20.13 11.36 19.15
CA TYR A 41 19.35 12.19 18.23
C TYR A 41 17.84 11.98 18.41
N ALA A 42 17.32 12.26 19.61
CA ALA A 42 15.93 11.95 19.99
C ALA A 42 14.86 12.50 19.02
N THR A 43 15.02 13.74 18.55
CA THR A 43 14.08 14.35 17.60
C THR A 43 14.07 13.62 16.24
N VAL A 44 15.23 13.18 15.78
CA VAL A 44 15.36 12.42 14.51
C VAL A 44 14.71 11.05 14.66
N GLY A 45 15.01 10.35 15.77
CA GLY A 45 14.39 9.06 16.10
C GLY A 45 12.87 9.13 16.14
N ALA A 46 12.31 10.13 16.85
CA ALA A 46 10.88 10.35 16.92
C ALA A 46 10.25 10.58 15.53
N LYS A 47 10.92 11.35 14.65
CA LYS A 47 10.42 11.60 13.29
C LYS A 47 10.50 10.36 12.39
N LEU A 48 11.51 9.51 12.58
CA LEU A 48 11.61 8.23 11.86
C LEU A 48 10.54 7.23 12.31
N HIS A 49 10.19 7.21 13.61
CA HIS A 49 9.05 6.44 14.12
C HIS A 49 7.70 6.98 13.64
N GLU A 50 7.55 8.29 13.50
CA GLU A 50 6.37 8.89 12.86
C GLU A 50 6.26 8.49 11.39
N ALA A 51 7.36 8.53 10.64
CA ALA A 51 7.40 8.06 9.25
C ALA A 51 7.05 6.57 9.14
N MET A 52 7.55 5.73 10.05
CA MET A 52 7.17 4.31 10.14
C MET A 52 5.64 4.14 10.30
N ALA A 53 5.02 4.90 11.20
CA ALA A 53 3.58 4.84 11.43
C ALA A 53 2.77 5.32 10.21
N GLN A 54 3.26 6.34 9.49
CA GLN A 54 2.64 6.77 8.22
C GLN A 54 2.76 5.70 7.13
N LEU A 55 3.90 5.00 7.07
CA LEU A 55 4.05 3.88 6.13
C LEU A 55 3.10 2.74 6.48
N ASP A 56 2.84 2.45 7.76
CA ASP A 56 1.81 1.48 8.16
C ASP A 56 0.40 1.89 7.67
N ALA A 57 0.06 3.18 7.72
CA ALA A 57 -1.19 3.68 7.14
C ALA A 57 -1.23 3.59 5.61
N VAL A 58 -0.11 3.81 4.91
CA VAL A 58 -0.02 3.58 3.46
C VAL A 58 -0.29 2.12 3.13
N ARG A 59 0.24 1.16 3.91
CA ARG A 59 -0.01 -0.27 3.67
C ARG A 59 -1.48 -0.63 3.83
N ALA A 60 -2.15 -0.08 4.84
CA ALA A 60 -3.60 -0.26 4.98
C ALA A 60 -4.37 0.27 3.76
N LEU A 61 -3.98 1.44 3.23
CA LEU A 61 -4.60 1.99 2.01
C LEU A 61 -4.32 1.15 0.76
N LEU A 62 -3.18 0.46 0.70
CA LEU A 62 -2.88 -0.46 -0.41
C LEU A 62 -3.77 -1.71 -0.34
N ASP A 63 -4.00 -2.25 0.86
CA ASP A 63 -4.96 -3.34 1.05
C ASP A 63 -6.38 -2.89 0.66
N ASP A 64 -6.83 -1.72 1.13
CA ASP A 64 -8.13 -1.14 0.75
C ASP A 64 -8.24 -0.94 -0.78
N ALA A 65 -7.14 -0.54 -1.44
CA ALA A 65 -7.11 -0.35 -2.88
C ALA A 65 -7.26 -1.68 -3.65
N LYS A 66 -6.78 -2.80 -3.10
CA LYS A 66 -6.99 -4.13 -3.68
C LYS A 66 -8.45 -4.55 -3.58
N GLU A 67 -9.09 -4.31 -2.44
CA GLU A 67 -10.52 -4.56 -2.27
C GLU A 67 -11.35 -3.71 -3.25
N ALA A 68 -11.04 -2.42 -3.36
CA ALA A 68 -11.70 -1.52 -4.29
C ALA A 68 -11.53 -1.94 -5.75
N LEU A 69 -10.36 -2.47 -6.14
CA LEU A 69 -10.11 -2.98 -7.49
C LEU A 69 -11.09 -4.10 -7.87
N GLU A 70 -11.43 -5.00 -6.94
CA GLU A 70 -12.40 -6.06 -7.21
C GLU A 70 -13.80 -5.52 -7.47
N ASP A 71 -14.24 -4.56 -6.66
CA ASP A 71 -15.55 -3.93 -6.79
C ASP A 71 -15.64 -3.10 -8.07
N ASP A 72 -14.63 -2.25 -8.33
CA ASP A 72 -14.54 -1.47 -9.56
C ASP A 72 -14.51 -2.37 -10.80
N ALA A 73 -13.85 -3.53 -10.74
CA ALA A 73 -13.83 -4.50 -11.83
C ALA A 73 -15.20 -5.13 -12.10
N ARG A 74 -15.98 -5.43 -11.04
CA ARG A 74 -17.36 -5.91 -11.15
C ARG A 74 -18.24 -4.85 -11.81
N ASP A 75 -18.15 -3.60 -11.35
CA ASP A 75 -18.95 -2.49 -11.87
C ASP A 75 -18.57 -2.14 -13.32
N ALA A 76 -17.28 -2.17 -13.65
CA ALA A 76 -16.79 -1.92 -15.00
C ALA A 76 -17.17 -3.02 -16.01
N SER A 77 -17.45 -4.24 -15.55
CA SER A 77 -17.83 -5.37 -16.43
C SER A 77 -19.23 -5.24 -17.05
N GLY A 78 -20.09 -4.37 -16.51
CA GLY A 78 -21.42 -4.08 -17.06
C GLY A 78 -22.42 -5.25 -16.97
N VAL A 79 -22.17 -6.26 -16.13
CA VAL A 79 -23.06 -7.43 -15.98
C VAL A 79 -24.24 -7.10 -15.06
N THR A 80 -25.42 -6.90 -15.64
CA THR A 80 -26.70 -6.88 -14.90
C THR A 80 -27.24 -8.29 -14.71
N VAL A 81 -27.32 -8.76 -13.47
CA VAL A 81 -28.00 -10.02 -13.14
C VAL A 81 -29.50 -9.75 -13.00
N GLU A 82 -30.31 -10.23 -13.96
CA GLU A 82 -31.76 -10.38 -13.75
C GLU A 82 -32.02 -11.72 -13.05
N LEU A 83 -32.59 -11.67 -11.85
CA LEU A 83 -33.11 -12.84 -11.16
C LEU A 83 -34.49 -13.19 -11.76
N VAL A 84 -34.56 -14.31 -12.47
CA VAL A 84 -35.82 -14.93 -12.95
C VAL A 84 -36.46 -15.73 -11.82
#